data_AF-A0A7K3R4C0-F1
#
_entry.id   AF-A0A7K3R4C0-F1
#
_cell.length_a   1.000
_cell.length_b   1.000
_cell.length_c   1.000
_cell.angle_alpha   90.00
_cell.angle_beta   90.00
_cell.angle_gamma   90.00
#
_symmetry.space_group_name_H-M   'P 1'
#
loop_
_entity.id
_entity.type
_entity.pdbx_description
1 polymer ?
#
loop_
_entity_poly.entity_id
_entity_poly.type
_entity_poly.pdbx_seq_one_letter_code
_entity_poly.pdbx_strand_id
1 'polypeptide(L)'
;MQGTIDGFNYGAVTPVAAYAMACLGSALGLRCTIRSLRSDSSWKPGWLALGAAAIGSGIWTMHFVAMMGFHVAETPVTYDLRQTVLSLVVAIVVVGAGVFVVGYRGATRTALLAAGLTTGLGVAAMHYIGMASMRMNGRLEYSPVAVTLSVLIAVAAATAALWAAVSVKGFLPSLGAALVMGVAVTGMHYTGMSGLTVRLHEAHGSQAPGGDAAISIVLPMMIGPLAFLLLAAVVVMFDPDLVLGEGEWAASPAPAAPAQNPAPDWPEGFGSAHPGAWDRPGGQGQQYPPQPGPPPVSY
;
A
#
# COMPACT_ATOMS: atom_id res chain seq x y z
N MET A 1 30.42 23.39 -18.77
CA MET A 1 31.13 22.66 -17.69
C MET A 1 30.24 21.53 -17.19
N GLN A 2 30.80 20.39 -16.76
CA GLN A 2 30.04 19.35 -16.07
C GLN A 2 29.72 19.90 -14.67
N GLY A 3 28.45 20.17 -14.37
CA GLY A 3 28.06 20.60 -13.03
C GLY A 3 28.34 19.48 -12.04
N THR A 4 29.19 19.74 -11.05
CA THR A 4 29.44 18.80 -9.94
C THR A 4 28.13 18.61 -9.18
N ILE A 5 27.58 17.39 -9.21
CA ILE A 5 26.40 17.02 -8.42
C ILE A 5 26.89 16.75 -7.00
N ASP A 6 26.84 17.76 -6.13
CA ASP A 6 27.03 17.57 -4.70
C ASP A 6 25.74 16.98 -4.11
N GLY A 7 25.67 15.65 -4.08
CA GLY A 7 24.46 14.89 -3.71
C GLY A 7 24.01 14.98 -2.25
N PHE A 8 24.65 15.81 -1.39
CA PHE A 8 24.44 15.77 0.06
C PHE A 8 24.69 17.11 0.80
N ASN A 9 23.99 18.19 0.44
CA ASN A 9 24.18 19.48 1.14
C ASN A 9 23.76 19.42 2.65
N TYR A 10 22.83 18.52 3.01
CA TYR A 10 22.45 18.22 4.41
C TYR A 10 23.04 16.89 4.93
N GLY A 11 24.04 16.32 4.26
CA GLY A 11 24.62 15.02 4.60
C GLY A 11 23.63 13.86 4.41
N ALA A 12 23.74 12.81 5.22
CA ALA A 12 22.89 11.62 5.16
C ALA A 12 21.42 11.88 5.58
N VAL A 13 21.08 13.07 6.08
CA VAL A 13 19.76 13.37 6.67
C VAL A 13 18.64 13.28 5.62
N THR A 14 18.83 13.81 4.42
CA THR A 14 17.82 13.80 3.36
C THR A 14 17.53 12.39 2.83
N PRO A 15 18.52 11.54 2.50
CA PRO A 15 18.28 10.12 2.18
C PRO A 15 17.59 9.35 3.30
N VAL A 16 17.99 9.58 4.55
CA VAL A 16 17.41 8.89 5.71
C VAL A 16 15.96 9.32 5.91
N ALA A 17 15.66 10.61 5.81
CA ALA A 17 14.29 11.13 5.89
C ALA A 17 13.43 10.58 4.74
N ALA A 18 13.96 10.59 3.51
CA ALA A 18 13.29 10.02 2.34
C ALA A 18 12.98 8.53 2.56
N TYR A 19 13.95 7.75 3.02
CA TYR A 19 13.77 6.34 3.37
C TYR A 19 12.72 6.14 4.47
N ALA A 20 12.76 6.94 5.54
CA ALA A 20 11.76 6.88 6.61
C ALA A 20 10.34 7.15 6.09
N MET A 21 10.17 8.12 5.19
CA MET A 21 8.88 8.42 4.57
C MET A 21 8.38 7.28 3.67
N ALA A 22 9.27 6.63 2.90
CA ALA A 22 8.92 5.45 2.12
C ALA A 22 8.51 4.28 3.01
N CYS A 23 9.25 4.03 4.10
CA CYS A 23 8.91 3.01 5.10
C CYS A 23 7.56 3.29 5.75
N LEU A 24 7.29 4.55 6.12
CA LEU A 24 6.02 4.95 6.73
C LEU A 24 4.85 4.72 5.77
N GLY A 25 4.92 5.22 4.54
CA GLY A 25 3.88 4.99 3.54
C GLY A 25 3.65 3.52 3.23
N SER A 26 4.74 2.73 3.15
CA SER A 26 4.69 1.29 2.94
C SER A 26 4.02 0.56 4.11
N ALA A 27 4.39 0.88 5.35
CA ALA A 27 3.82 0.27 6.55
C ALA A 27 2.33 0.57 6.70
N LEU A 28 1.93 1.83 6.51
CA LEU A 28 0.53 2.26 6.57
C LEU A 28 -0.30 1.63 5.47
N GLY A 29 0.21 1.67 4.23
CA GLY A 29 -0.40 1.04 3.07
C GLY A 29 -0.65 -0.45 3.25
N LEU A 30 0.39 -1.16 3.70
CA LEU A 30 0.35 -2.59 3.96
C LEU A 30 -0.71 -2.93 5.02
N ARG A 31 -0.73 -2.18 6.13
CA ARG A 31 -1.72 -2.38 7.21
C ARG A 31 -3.15 -2.12 6.78
N CYS A 32 -3.40 -1.01 6.09
CA CYS A 32 -4.74 -0.69 5.57
C CYS A 32 -5.22 -1.77 4.59
N THR A 33 -4.33 -2.24 3.71
CA THR A 33 -4.64 -3.29 2.74
C THR A 33 -4.94 -4.61 3.44
N ILE A 34 -4.11 -5.05 4.39
CA ILE A 34 -4.34 -6.28 5.19
C ILE A 34 -5.67 -6.18 5.95
N ARG A 35 -5.95 -5.03 6.58
CA ARG A 35 -7.20 -4.79 7.31
C ARG A 35 -8.44 -4.88 6.41
N SER A 36 -8.35 -4.35 5.19
CA SER A 36 -9.43 -4.44 4.19
C SER A 36 -9.72 -5.87 3.70
N LEU A 37 -8.72 -6.76 3.79
CA LEU A 37 -8.83 -8.15 3.36
C LEU A 37 -9.35 -9.08 4.44
N ARG A 38 -9.25 -8.71 5.73
CA ARG A 38 -9.53 -9.59 6.87
C ARG A 38 -10.87 -9.33 7.55
N SER A 39 -11.44 -8.14 7.45
CA SER A 39 -12.65 -7.79 8.21
C SER A 39 -13.88 -7.69 7.31
N ASP A 40 -14.75 -8.70 7.39
CA ASP A 40 -15.98 -8.81 6.60
C ASP A 40 -17.03 -7.73 6.92
N SER A 41 -16.94 -7.06 8.08
CA SER A 41 -17.90 -6.02 8.53
C SER A 41 -17.49 -4.58 8.17
N SER A 42 -16.25 -4.35 7.73
CA SER A 42 -15.71 -3.00 7.54
C SER A 42 -15.83 -2.49 6.10
N TRP A 43 -15.88 -1.17 5.91
CA TRP A 43 -15.91 -0.52 4.60
C TRP A 43 -14.62 -0.79 3.80
N LYS A 44 -14.55 -1.96 3.15
CA LYS A 44 -13.41 -2.47 2.37
C LYS A 44 -12.85 -1.44 1.36
N PRO A 45 -13.67 -0.78 0.51
CA PRO A 45 -13.16 0.24 -0.39
C PRO A 45 -12.53 1.45 0.32
N GLY A 46 -13.03 1.84 1.50
CA GLY A 46 -12.46 2.95 2.28
C GLY A 46 -11.04 2.64 2.76
N TRP A 47 -10.82 1.42 3.27
CA TRP A 47 -9.49 0.98 3.71
C TRP A 47 -8.50 0.79 2.56
N LEU A 48 -8.96 0.28 1.42
CA LEU A 48 -8.14 0.20 0.21
C LEU A 48 -7.77 1.59 -0.32
N ALA A 49 -8.71 2.54 -0.30
CA ALA A 49 -8.45 3.93 -0.69
C ALA A 49 -7.46 4.60 0.27
N LEU A 50 -7.61 4.42 1.58
CA LEU A 50 -6.70 4.95 2.59
C LEU A 50 -5.29 4.36 2.42
N GLY A 51 -5.19 3.04 2.19
CA GLY A 51 -3.93 2.35 1.94
C GLY A 51 -3.24 2.84 0.66
N ALA A 52 -3.99 2.95 -0.44
CA ALA A 52 -3.49 3.48 -1.71
C ALA A 52 -2.99 4.92 -1.58
N ALA A 53 -3.76 5.79 -0.90
CA ALA A 53 -3.37 7.17 -0.65
C ALA A 53 -2.13 7.24 0.24
N ALA A 54 -1.98 6.37 1.25
CA ALA A 54 -0.80 6.31 2.10
C ALA A 54 0.45 5.86 1.34
N ILE A 55 0.35 4.83 0.49
CA ILE A 55 1.47 4.38 -0.35
C ILE A 55 1.85 5.50 -1.33
N GLY A 56 0.88 6.04 -2.07
CA GLY A 56 1.11 7.11 -3.05
C GLY A 56 1.74 8.36 -2.41
N SER A 57 1.19 8.80 -1.29
CA SER A 57 1.71 9.97 -0.54
C SER A 57 3.11 9.71 0.04
N GLY A 58 3.38 8.51 0.56
CA GLY A 58 4.69 8.15 1.10
C GLY A 58 5.78 8.09 0.03
N ILE A 59 5.49 7.45 -1.11
CA ILE A 59 6.43 7.38 -2.25
C ILE A 59 6.67 8.78 -2.83
N TRP A 60 5.61 9.59 -2.98
CA TRP A 60 5.74 10.96 -3.49
C TRP A 60 6.54 11.85 -2.53
N THR A 61 6.27 11.76 -1.22
CA THR A 61 7.01 12.54 -0.22
C THR A 61 8.48 12.11 -0.19
N MET A 62 8.75 10.79 -0.23
CA MET A 62 10.11 10.29 -0.35
C MET A 62 10.82 10.89 -1.57
N HIS A 63 10.17 10.86 -2.74
CA HIS A 63 10.76 11.34 -3.99
C HIS A 63 11.16 12.82 -3.90
N PHE A 64 10.27 13.69 -3.41
CA PHE A 64 10.56 15.11 -3.30
C PHE A 64 11.55 15.43 -2.17
N VAL A 65 11.50 14.73 -1.04
CA VAL A 65 12.51 14.86 0.03
C VAL A 65 13.90 14.47 -0.49
N ALA A 66 13.99 13.41 -1.29
CA ALA A 66 15.23 13.00 -1.92
C ALA A 66 15.71 14.03 -2.96
N MET A 67 14.83 14.55 -3.83
CA MET A 67 15.17 15.59 -4.79
C MET A 67 15.63 16.91 -4.13
N MET A 68 15.02 17.32 -3.01
CA MET A 68 15.49 18.49 -2.25
C MET A 68 16.90 18.30 -1.68
N GLY A 69 17.32 17.05 -1.46
CA GLY A 69 18.69 16.72 -1.10
C GLY A 69 19.71 16.90 -2.24
N PHE A 70 19.26 16.85 -3.50
CA PHE A 70 20.08 17.10 -4.67
C PHE A 70 20.12 18.60 -4.98
N HIS A 71 21.26 19.23 -4.70
CA HIS A 71 21.48 20.63 -5.03
C HIS A 71 22.46 20.73 -6.21
N VAL A 72 22.09 21.48 -7.25
CA VAL A 72 23.03 21.87 -8.31
C VAL A 72 23.58 23.23 -7.92
N ALA A 73 24.84 23.28 -7.49
CA ALA A 73 25.47 24.47 -6.91
C ALA A 73 25.43 25.73 -7.81
N GLU A 74 25.18 25.57 -9.11
CA GLU A 74 25.30 26.63 -10.11
C GLU A 74 23.96 27.25 -10.56
N THR A 75 22.79 26.68 -10.19
CA THR A 75 21.49 27.24 -10.64
C THR A 75 20.35 27.02 -9.65
N PRO A 76 19.48 28.02 -9.40
CA PRO A 76 18.25 27.82 -8.65
C PRO A 76 17.30 26.87 -9.39
N VAL A 77 16.91 25.76 -8.74
CA VAL A 77 15.98 24.76 -9.29
C VAL A 77 14.57 25.09 -8.86
N THR A 78 13.74 25.63 -9.75
CA THR A 78 12.32 25.90 -9.45
C THR A 78 11.44 24.68 -9.78
N TYR A 79 10.24 24.61 -9.21
CA TYR A 79 9.31 23.49 -9.44
C TYR A 79 7.99 23.97 -10.02
N ASP A 80 7.51 23.27 -11.05
CA ASP A 80 6.18 23.52 -11.62
C ASP A 80 5.09 22.87 -10.76
N LEU A 81 4.25 23.71 -10.14
CA LEU A 81 3.16 23.26 -9.27
C LEU A 81 2.22 22.27 -9.97
N ARG A 82 1.90 22.46 -11.25
CA ARG A 82 0.95 21.59 -11.97
C ARG A 82 1.53 20.19 -12.13
N GLN A 83 2.80 20.08 -12.50
CA GLN A 83 3.45 18.79 -12.67
C GLN A 83 3.68 18.09 -11.33
N THR A 84 4.00 18.84 -10.27
CA THR A 84 4.15 18.30 -8.91
C THR A 84 2.83 17.76 -8.34
N VAL A 85 1.71 18.46 -8.56
CA VAL A 85 0.37 17.95 -8.20
C VAL A 85 -0.01 16.76 -9.07
N LEU A 86 0.27 16.83 -10.37
CA LEU A 86 -0.01 15.73 -11.29
C LEU A 86 0.74 14.46 -10.89
N SER A 87 2.00 14.56 -10.48
CA SER A 87 2.77 13.40 -10.03
C SER A 87 2.14 12.76 -8.79
N LEU A 88 1.68 13.56 -7.82
CA LEU A 88 0.97 13.07 -6.63
C LEU A 88 -0.33 12.34 -7.02
N VAL A 89 -1.13 12.94 -7.90
CA VAL A 89 -2.40 12.35 -8.36
C VAL A 89 -2.15 11.03 -9.09
N VAL A 90 -1.15 10.98 -9.98
CA VAL A 90 -0.74 9.76 -10.68
C VAL A 90 -0.29 8.69 -9.68
N ALA A 91 0.48 9.08 -8.65
CA ALA A 91 0.88 8.17 -7.58
C ALA A 91 -0.34 7.53 -6.92
N ILE A 92 -1.30 8.33 -6.46
CA ILE A 92 -2.45 7.84 -5.70
C ILE A 92 -3.38 6.99 -6.59
N VAL A 93 -3.69 7.47 -7.80
CA VAL A 93 -4.66 6.82 -8.70
C VAL A 93 -4.12 5.52 -9.27
N VAL A 94 -2.88 5.50 -9.79
CA VAL A 94 -2.34 4.33 -10.48
C VAL A 94 -1.88 3.26 -9.48
N VAL A 95 -1.25 3.66 -8.37
CA VAL A 95 -0.97 2.72 -7.26
C VAL A 95 -2.27 2.20 -6.68
N GLY A 96 -3.27 3.07 -6.51
CA GLY A 96 -4.60 2.69 -6.05
C GLY A 96 -5.26 1.65 -6.94
N ALA A 97 -5.20 1.81 -8.26
CA ALA A 97 -5.74 0.81 -9.19
C ALA A 97 -5.14 -0.58 -8.93
N GLY A 98 -3.81 -0.69 -8.76
CA GLY A 98 -3.18 -1.97 -8.45
C GLY A 98 -3.54 -2.53 -7.07
N VAL A 99 -3.60 -1.68 -6.04
CA VAL A 99 -4.05 -2.06 -4.69
C VAL A 99 -5.49 -2.58 -4.72
N PHE A 100 -6.39 -1.92 -5.45
CA PHE A 100 -7.78 -2.35 -5.63
C PHE A 100 -7.87 -3.68 -6.39
N VAL A 101 -7.09 -3.85 -7.47
CA VAL A 101 -7.07 -5.12 -8.22
C VAL A 101 -6.72 -6.29 -7.29
N VAL A 102 -5.70 -6.14 -6.44
CA VAL A 102 -5.32 -7.18 -5.46
C VAL A 102 -6.33 -7.31 -4.33
N GLY A 103 -6.88 -6.19 -3.86
CA GLY A 103 -7.90 -6.15 -2.81
C GLY A 103 -9.18 -6.90 -3.17
N TYR A 104 -9.60 -6.87 -4.44
CA TYR A 104 -10.81 -7.54 -4.92
C TYR A 104 -10.56 -8.91 -5.56
N ARG A 105 -9.46 -9.09 -6.30
CA ARG A 105 -9.17 -10.37 -6.99
C ARG A 105 -8.29 -11.33 -6.19
N GLY A 106 -7.79 -10.90 -5.04
CA GLY A 106 -6.93 -11.70 -4.16
C GLY A 106 -5.55 -11.99 -4.74
N ALA A 107 -4.84 -12.94 -4.12
CA ALA A 107 -3.44 -13.28 -4.39
C ALA A 107 -3.21 -14.15 -5.65
N THR A 108 -4.07 -14.08 -6.65
CA THR A 108 -3.86 -14.87 -7.89
C THR A 108 -2.61 -14.35 -8.62
N ARG A 109 -1.84 -15.26 -9.23
CA ARG A 109 -0.58 -14.90 -9.93
C ARG A 109 -0.82 -13.82 -11.00
N THR A 110 -1.91 -13.93 -11.75
CA THR A 110 -2.28 -12.96 -12.80
C THR A 110 -2.69 -11.61 -12.22
N ALA A 111 -3.44 -11.57 -11.12
CA ALA A 111 -3.79 -10.31 -10.45
C ALA A 111 -2.56 -9.63 -9.87
N LEU A 112 -1.65 -10.37 -9.23
CA LEU A 112 -0.40 -9.82 -8.68
C LEU A 112 0.52 -9.27 -9.78
N LEU A 113 0.66 -9.97 -10.91
CA LEU A 113 1.46 -9.48 -12.03
C LEU A 113 0.83 -8.24 -12.69
N ALA A 114 -0.49 -8.25 -12.94
CA ALA A 114 -1.17 -7.11 -13.53
C ALA A 114 -1.15 -5.88 -12.60
N ALA A 115 -1.41 -6.09 -11.31
CA ALA A 115 -1.37 -5.03 -10.32
C ALA A 115 0.06 -4.54 -10.05
N GLY A 116 1.04 -5.43 -9.98
CA GLY A 116 2.45 -5.09 -9.82
C GLY A 116 2.99 -4.28 -11.00
N LEU A 117 2.63 -4.66 -12.23
CA LEU A 117 2.96 -3.89 -13.43
C LEU A 117 2.28 -2.51 -13.40
N THR A 118 0.98 -2.45 -13.10
CA THR A 118 0.23 -1.19 -13.06
C THR A 118 0.80 -0.25 -11.98
N THR A 119 0.94 -0.74 -10.75
CA THR A 119 1.50 0.02 -9.63
C THR A 119 2.94 0.43 -9.90
N GLY A 120 3.78 -0.47 -10.41
CA GLY A 120 5.18 -0.16 -10.72
C GLY A 120 5.34 0.90 -11.80
N LEU A 121 4.55 0.81 -12.88
CA LEU A 121 4.49 1.84 -13.91
C LEU A 121 3.96 3.17 -13.35
N GLY A 122 2.99 3.14 -12.44
CA GLY A 122 2.50 4.33 -11.74
C GLY A 122 3.58 5.01 -10.90
N VAL A 123 4.37 4.22 -10.16
CA VAL A 123 5.50 4.72 -9.36
C VAL A 123 6.58 5.31 -10.28
N ALA A 124 6.92 4.64 -11.37
CA ALA A 124 7.88 5.16 -12.35
C ALA A 124 7.35 6.45 -13.03
N ALA A 125 6.08 6.48 -13.42
CA ALA A 125 5.45 7.66 -14.00
C ALA A 125 5.46 8.84 -13.02
N MET A 126 5.10 8.62 -11.75
CA MET A 126 5.20 9.65 -10.71
C MET A 126 6.64 10.17 -10.59
N HIS A 127 7.63 9.27 -10.56
CA HIS A 127 9.04 9.64 -10.48
C HIS A 127 9.46 10.54 -11.65
N TYR A 128 9.15 10.17 -12.89
CA TYR A 128 9.56 10.96 -14.05
C TYR A 128 8.74 12.24 -14.26
N ILE A 129 7.46 12.25 -13.90
CA ILE A 129 6.65 13.49 -13.88
C ILE A 129 7.18 14.43 -12.79
N GLY A 130 7.56 13.90 -11.63
CA GLY A 130 8.22 14.64 -10.55
C GLY A 130 9.54 15.24 -11.02
N MET A 131 10.38 14.45 -11.70
CA MET A 131 11.61 14.95 -12.30
C MET A 131 11.36 16.02 -13.36
N ALA A 132 10.33 15.85 -14.20
CA ALA A 132 9.96 16.81 -15.23
C ALA A 132 9.45 18.15 -14.66
N SER A 133 8.97 18.16 -13.41
CA SER A 133 8.56 19.39 -12.72
C SER A 133 9.73 20.33 -12.40
N MET A 134 10.97 19.82 -12.41
CA MET A 134 12.16 20.63 -12.16
C MET A 134 12.45 21.55 -13.35
N ARG A 135 12.48 22.85 -13.06
CA ARG A 135 12.84 23.91 -13.99
C ARG A 135 14.17 24.51 -13.56
N MET A 136 15.20 24.27 -14.36
CA MET A 136 16.53 24.86 -14.19
C MET A 136 17.11 25.30 -15.55
N ASN A 137 18.14 26.15 -15.52
CA ASN A 137 18.82 26.65 -16.72
C ASN A 137 19.78 25.61 -17.33
N GLY A 138 19.22 24.45 -17.72
CA GLY A 138 19.96 23.35 -18.32
C GLY A 138 19.02 22.29 -18.91
N ARG A 139 19.60 21.34 -19.67
CA ARG A 139 18.87 20.15 -20.12
C ARG A 139 19.22 18.96 -19.24
N LEU A 140 18.19 18.20 -18.87
CA LEU A 140 18.30 16.89 -18.25
C LEU A 140 18.40 15.82 -19.33
N GLU A 141 19.54 15.17 -19.42
CA GLU A 141 19.74 14.01 -20.27
C GLU A 141 19.61 12.74 -19.42
N TYR A 142 18.79 11.80 -19.88
CA TYR A 142 18.54 10.53 -19.19
C TYR A 142 19.16 9.37 -19.96
N SER A 143 19.93 8.53 -19.27
CA SER A 143 20.40 7.26 -19.84
C SER A 143 19.24 6.26 -19.98
N PRO A 144 18.93 5.75 -21.19
CA PRO A 144 17.86 4.77 -21.39
C PRO A 144 18.05 3.51 -20.53
N VAL A 145 19.30 3.12 -20.24
CA VAL A 145 19.63 1.95 -19.43
C VAL A 145 19.22 2.17 -17.97
N ALA A 146 19.59 3.32 -17.39
CA ALA A 146 19.24 3.65 -16.01
C ALA A 146 17.72 3.81 -15.84
N VAL A 147 17.06 4.41 -16.83
CA VAL A 147 15.60 4.52 -16.86
C VAL A 147 14.95 3.14 -16.87
N THR A 148 15.36 2.28 -17.78
CA THR A 148 14.83 0.91 -17.88
C THR A 148 15.05 0.12 -16.58
N LEU A 149 16.25 0.19 -16.00
CA LEU A 149 16.55 -0.48 -14.73
C LEU A 149 15.67 0.03 -13.59
N SER A 150 15.49 1.35 -13.47
CA SER A 150 14.62 1.92 -12.44
C SER A 150 13.16 1.47 -12.59
N VAL A 151 12.64 1.39 -13.82
CA VAL A 151 11.28 0.90 -14.11
C VAL A 151 11.15 -0.58 -13.72
N LEU A 152 12.15 -1.40 -14.03
CA LEU A 152 12.17 -2.81 -13.63
C LEU A 152 12.18 -2.98 -12.11
N ILE A 153 12.99 -2.17 -11.40
CA ILE A 153 13.00 -2.14 -9.93
C ILE A 153 11.63 -1.70 -9.40
N ALA A 154 10.99 -0.68 -9.99
CA ALA A 154 9.68 -0.21 -9.59
C ALA A 154 8.61 -1.32 -9.70
N VAL A 155 8.59 -2.04 -10.82
CA VAL A 155 7.65 -3.15 -11.05
C VAL A 155 7.92 -4.33 -10.11
N ALA A 156 9.18 -4.70 -9.91
CA ALA A 156 9.56 -5.75 -8.96
C ALA A 156 9.16 -5.38 -7.52
N ALA A 157 9.48 -4.15 -7.09
CA ALA A 157 9.15 -3.63 -5.77
C ALA A 157 7.64 -3.57 -5.55
N ALA A 158 6.88 -3.06 -6.52
CA ALA A 158 5.41 -3.00 -6.46
C ALA A 158 4.78 -4.40 -6.39
N THR A 159 5.29 -5.35 -7.17
CA THR A 159 4.82 -6.74 -7.14
C THR A 159 5.10 -7.38 -5.79
N ALA A 160 6.32 -7.20 -5.25
CA ALA A 160 6.70 -7.71 -3.93
C ALA A 160 5.87 -7.09 -2.81
N ALA A 161 5.58 -5.79 -2.90
CA ALA A 161 4.74 -5.06 -1.95
C ALA A 161 3.31 -5.61 -1.91
N LEU A 162 2.69 -5.79 -3.08
CA LEU A 162 1.35 -6.33 -3.19
C LEU A 162 1.29 -7.80 -2.75
N TRP A 163 2.33 -8.58 -3.08
CA TRP A 163 2.48 -9.95 -2.58
C TRP A 163 2.63 -10.00 -1.06
N ALA A 164 3.40 -9.08 -0.47
CA ALA A 164 3.53 -8.96 0.97
C ALA A 164 2.19 -8.60 1.63
N ALA A 165 1.39 -7.74 1.01
CA ALA A 165 0.06 -7.36 1.52
C ALA A 165 -0.93 -8.51 1.64
N VAL A 166 -0.76 -9.56 0.84
CA VAL A 166 -1.62 -10.76 0.90
C VAL A 166 -0.97 -11.93 1.63
N SER A 167 0.36 -11.97 1.74
CA SER A 167 1.10 -13.13 2.28
C SER A 167 1.58 -12.93 3.71
N VAL A 168 1.87 -11.69 4.11
CA VAL A 168 2.47 -11.39 5.42
C VAL A 168 1.39 -11.34 6.50
N LYS A 169 1.66 -12.01 7.62
CA LYS A 169 0.78 -12.04 8.80
C LYS A 169 1.54 -11.53 10.03
N GLY A 170 0.88 -10.71 10.84
CA GLY A 170 1.45 -10.17 12.07
C GLY A 170 2.26 -8.87 11.91
N PHE A 171 2.57 -8.25 13.05
CA PHE A 171 3.20 -6.93 13.13
C PHE A 171 4.67 -6.94 12.69
N LEU A 172 5.48 -7.85 13.25
CA LEU A 172 6.92 -7.93 12.99
C LEU A 172 7.23 -8.20 11.50
N PRO A 173 6.61 -9.20 10.85
CA PRO A 173 6.80 -9.44 9.42
C PRO A 173 6.35 -8.27 8.54
N SER A 174 5.27 -7.57 8.91
CA SER A 174 4.80 -6.39 8.19
C SER A 174 5.79 -5.22 8.29
N LEU A 175 6.41 -5.04 9.46
CA LEU A 175 7.45 -4.03 9.64
C LEU A 175 8.68 -4.37 8.79
N GLY A 176 9.13 -5.62 8.78
CA GLY A 176 10.22 -6.07 7.92
C GLY A 176 9.94 -5.84 6.44
N ALA A 177 8.74 -6.18 5.98
CA ALA A 177 8.30 -5.93 4.60
C ALA A 177 8.31 -4.44 4.25
N ALA A 178 7.83 -3.57 5.14
CA ALA A 178 7.82 -2.12 4.93
C ALA A 178 9.24 -1.52 4.81
N LEU A 179 10.21 -2.01 5.61
CA LEU A 179 11.61 -1.60 5.51
C LEU A 179 12.23 -2.01 4.17
N VAL A 180 12.03 -3.27 3.76
CA VAL A 180 12.51 -3.78 2.47
C VAL A 180 11.88 -3.01 1.30
N MET A 181 10.58 -2.71 1.38
CA MET A 181 9.91 -1.85 0.41
C MET A 181 10.52 -0.45 0.40
N GLY A 182 10.80 0.14 1.56
CA GLY A 182 11.50 1.42 1.66
C GLY A 182 12.82 1.42 0.88
N VAL A 183 13.64 0.37 1.05
CA VAL A 183 14.93 0.22 0.35
C VAL A 183 14.71 0.10 -1.15
N ALA A 184 13.70 -0.67 -1.58
CA ALA A 184 13.42 -0.86 -2.99
C ALA A 184 12.95 0.43 -3.68
N VAL A 185 12.09 1.21 -3.02
CA VAL A 185 11.57 2.46 -3.58
C VAL A 185 12.65 3.56 -3.59
N THR A 186 13.44 3.71 -2.52
CA THR A 186 14.59 4.64 -2.53
C THR A 186 15.65 4.18 -3.53
N GLY A 187 15.93 2.88 -3.62
CA GLY A 187 16.85 2.31 -4.60
C GLY A 187 16.42 2.59 -6.04
N MET A 188 15.13 2.49 -6.35
CA MET A 188 14.60 2.87 -7.66
C MET A 188 14.85 4.36 -7.95
N HIS A 189 14.56 5.23 -6.98
CA HIS A 189 14.76 6.66 -7.12
C HIS A 189 16.24 7.01 -7.41
N TYR A 190 17.17 6.47 -6.61
CA TYR A 190 18.60 6.73 -6.81
C TYR A 190 19.15 6.07 -8.09
N THR A 191 18.58 4.95 -8.53
CA THR A 191 18.91 4.34 -9.83
C THR A 191 18.44 5.22 -10.99
N GLY A 192 17.24 5.81 -10.88
CA GLY A 192 16.76 6.79 -11.85
C GLY A 192 17.65 8.04 -11.91
N MET A 193 18.10 8.52 -10.75
CA MET A 193 18.98 9.68 -10.62
C MET A 193 20.41 9.43 -11.12
N SER A 194 20.97 8.22 -10.94
CA SER A 194 22.34 7.92 -11.39
C SER A 194 22.50 7.98 -12.92
N GLY A 195 21.41 7.84 -13.66
CA GLY A 195 21.35 8.01 -15.10
C GLY A 195 21.20 9.45 -15.58
N LEU A 196 21.14 10.42 -14.67
CA LEU A 196 20.90 11.83 -14.98
C LEU A 196 22.20 12.55 -15.29
N THR A 197 22.30 13.18 -16.45
CA THR A 197 23.37 14.12 -16.78
C THR A 197 22.78 15.52 -16.94
N VAL A 198 23.31 16.49 -16.19
CA VAL A 198 22.86 17.89 -16.25
C VAL A 198 23.79 18.65 -17.20
N ARG A 199 23.26 19.12 -18.32
CA ARG A 199 23.96 20.02 -19.26
C ARG A 199 23.51 21.45 -19.03
N LEU A 200 24.29 22.22 -18.27
CA LEU A 200 24.05 23.65 -18.05
C LEU A 200 24.39 24.42 -19.33
N HIS A 201 23.52 25.35 -19.74
CA HIS A 201 23.87 26.33 -20.78
C HIS A 201 24.75 27.42 -20.17
N GLU A 202 25.88 27.77 -20.81
CA GLU A 202 26.72 28.87 -20.35
C GLU A 202 25.95 30.20 -20.45
N ALA A 203 25.43 30.68 -19.33
CA ALA A 203 24.82 32.00 -19.24
C ALA A 203 25.92 33.04 -19.00
N HIS A 204 26.34 33.72 -20.07
CA HIS A 204 26.99 35.01 -19.94
C HIS A 204 25.99 36.00 -19.31
N GLY A 205 26.17 36.31 -18.03
CA GLY A 205 25.81 37.62 -17.49
C GLY A 205 24.38 37.87 -16.99
N SER A 206 23.67 36.89 -16.41
CA SER A 206 22.46 37.21 -15.64
C SER A 206 22.40 36.44 -14.32
N GLN A 207 22.69 37.13 -13.22
CA GLN A 207 22.35 36.66 -11.88
C GLN A 207 20.82 36.54 -11.79
N ALA A 208 20.31 35.31 -11.82
CA ALA A 208 18.90 35.04 -11.59
C ALA A 208 18.59 35.20 -10.08
N PRO A 209 17.43 35.76 -9.70
CA PRO A 209 17.09 35.92 -8.29
C PRO A 209 16.98 34.56 -7.58
N GLY A 210 17.83 34.36 -6.58
CA GLY A 210 17.61 33.59 -5.33
C GLY A 210 17.09 32.15 -5.41
N GLY A 211 17.94 31.19 -5.03
CA GLY A 211 17.56 29.81 -4.72
C GLY A 211 16.52 29.63 -3.61
N ASP A 212 16.17 30.70 -2.88
CA ASP A 212 15.18 30.68 -1.80
C ASP A 212 13.73 30.45 -2.29
N ALA A 213 13.39 30.86 -3.52
CA ALA A 213 12.02 30.74 -4.05
C ALA A 213 11.63 29.29 -4.39
N ALA A 214 12.63 28.44 -4.71
CA ALA A 214 12.45 27.04 -5.05
C ALA A 214 11.97 26.20 -3.85
N ILE A 215 12.63 26.43 -2.71
CA ILE A 215 12.30 25.81 -1.41
C ILE A 215 10.93 26.33 -0.94
N SER A 216 10.60 27.60 -1.24
CA SER A 216 9.39 28.28 -0.78
C SER A 216 8.07 27.63 -1.21
N ILE A 217 7.98 26.98 -2.38
CA ILE A 217 6.71 26.40 -2.89
C ILE A 217 6.56 24.91 -2.58
N VAL A 218 7.63 24.13 -2.66
CA VAL A 218 7.57 22.67 -2.46
C VAL A 218 7.40 22.32 -0.98
N LEU A 219 8.04 23.07 -0.07
CA LEU A 219 8.02 22.79 1.37
C LEU A 219 6.61 22.90 1.97
N PRO A 220 5.82 23.96 1.68
CA PRO A 220 4.41 24.01 2.08
C PRO A 220 3.56 22.89 1.47
N MET A 221 3.87 22.49 0.23
CA MET A 221 3.12 21.42 -0.44
C MET A 221 3.34 20.04 0.20
N MET A 222 4.52 19.79 0.79
CA MET A 222 4.80 18.56 1.55
C MET A 222 3.96 18.44 2.82
N ILE A 223 3.49 19.56 3.39
CA ILE A 223 2.74 19.58 4.65
C ILE A 223 1.47 18.74 4.52
N GLY A 224 0.75 18.83 3.39
CA GLY A 224 -0.50 18.10 3.18
C GLY A 224 -0.31 16.58 3.25
N PRO A 225 0.52 15.99 2.37
CA PRO A 225 0.80 14.55 2.38
C PRO A 225 1.45 14.06 3.67
N LEU A 226 2.33 14.86 4.30
CA LEU A 226 2.91 14.52 5.60
C LEU A 226 1.86 14.47 6.71
N ALA A 227 1.02 15.51 6.81
CA ALA A 227 -0.07 15.55 7.79
C ALA A 227 -1.05 14.39 7.57
N PHE A 228 -1.36 14.08 6.31
CA PHE A 228 -2.18 12.92 5.96
C PHE A 228 -1.55 11.60 6.42
N LEU A 229 -0.26 11.39 6.18
CA LEU A 229 0.45 10.18 6.62
C LEU A 229 0.48 10.04 8.14
N LEU A 230 0.70 11.14 8.86
CA LEU A 230 0.67 11.16 10.32
C LEU A 230 -0.74 10.85 10.85
N LEU A 231 -1.78 11.45 10.26
CA LEU A 231 -3.17 11.16 10.60
C LEU A 231 -3.52 9.70 10.33
N ALA A 232 -3.14 9.18 9.16
CA ALA A 232 -3.33 7.77 8.82
C ALA A 232 -2.58 6.85 9.78
N ALA A 233 -1.37 7.23 10.23
CA ALA A 233 -0.64 6.50 11.24
C ALA A 233 -1.36 6.45 12.58
N VAL A 234 -1.93 7.58 13.03
CA VAL A 234 -2.76 7.64 14.23
C VAL A 234 -3.98 6.71 14.06
N VAL A 235 -4.73 6.84 12.97
CA VAL A 235 -5.91 5.99 12.71
C VAL A 235 -5.56 4.50 12.74
N VAL A 236 -4.46 4.11 12.08
CA VAL A 236 -4.01 2.70 12.03
C VAL A 236 -3.47 2.22 13.38
N MET A 237 -2.88 3.09 14.18
CA MET A 237 -2.34 2.74 15.50
C MET A 237 -3.44 2.55 16.55
N PHE A 238 -4.53 3.33 16.46
CA PHE A 238 -5.67 3.24 17.37
C PHE A 238 -6.76 2.27 16.90
N ASP A 239 -6.58 1.57 15.77
CA ASP A 239 -7.52 0.54 15.32
C ASP A 239 -7.46 -0.68 16.28
N PRO A 240 -8.54 -0.96 17.03
CA PRO A 240 -8.53 -1.98 18.08
C PRO A 240 -8.40 -3.41 17.55
N ASP A 241 -8.79 -3.70 16.30
CA ASP A 241 -8.56 -5.01 15.66
C ASP A 241 -7.06 -5.26 15.36
N LEU A 242 -6.24 -4.20 15.36
CA LEU A 242 -4.80 -4.24 15.13
C LEU A 242 -3.97 -4.25 16.43
N VAL A 243 -4.52 -3.76 17.54
CA VAL A 243 -3.87 -3.73 18.87
C VAL A 243 -4.18 -5.00 19.68
N LEU A 244 -5.37 -5.58 19.54
CA LEU A 244 -5.78 -6.80 20.25
C LEU A 244 -5.30 -8.11 19.60
N GLY A 245 -4.24 -8.03 18.79
CA GLY A 245 -3.59 -9.09 18.03
C GLY A 245 -4.03 -10.52 18.30
N GLU A 246 -4.72 -11.14 17.34
CA GLU A 246 -4.87 -12.59 17.14
C GLU A 246 -5.22 -13.46 18.38
N GLY A 247 -5.72 -12.89 19.48
CA GLY A 247 -5.98 -13.60 20.73
C GLY A 247 -7.42 -14.06 20.94
N GLU A 248 -8.41 -13.31 20.43
CA GLU A 248 -9.83 -13.59 20.75
C GLU A 248 -10.60 -14.33 19.65
N TRP A 249 -10.10 -14.37 18.41
CA TRP A 249 -10.82 -15.02 17.30
C TRP A 249 -10.50 -16.52 17.18
N ALA A 250 -9.35 -16.98 17.70
CA ALA A 250 -9.09 -18.39 17.93
C ALA A 250 -9.91 -18.96 19.11
N ALA A 251 -10.55 -18.06 19.88
CA ALA A 251 -11.51 -18.37 20.92
C ALA A 251 -12.93 -17.92 20.51
N SER A 252 -13.32 -18.11 19.24
CA SER A 252 -14.73 -18.51 19.07
C SER A 252 -14.88 -19.81 19.85
N PRO A 253 -15.75 -19.90 20.88
CA PRO A 253 -16.08 -21.19 21.44
C PRO A 253 -16.45 -22.06 20.25
N ALA A 254 -15.74 -23.17 20.04
CA ALA A 254 -16.21 -24.19 19.13
C ALA A 254 -17.71 -24.32 19.40
N PRO A 255 -18.59 -24.26 18.37
CA PRO A 255 -20.03 -24.34 18.60
C PRO A 255 -20.23 -25.50 19.56
N ALA A 256 -20.75 -25.17 20.75
CA ALA A 256 -20.76 -26.09 21.88
C ALA A 256 -21.18 -27.44 21.33
N ALA A 257 -20.29 -28.43 21.44
CA ALA A 257 -20.57 -29.77 20.94
C ALA A 257 -22.00 -30.08 21.37
N PRO A 258 -22.91 -30.41 20.43
CA PRO A 258 -24.34 -30.49 20.72
C PRO A 258 -24.47 -31.26 22.01
N ALA A 259 -25.04 -30.59 23.03
CA ALA A 259 -25.10 -31.13 24.38
C ALA A 259 -25.52 -32.59 24.22
N GLN A 260 -24.62 -33.51 24.59
CA GLN A 260 -24.98 -34.91 24.64
C GLN A 260 -26.04 -34.95 25.73
N ASN A 261 -27.31 -34.89 25.33
CA ASN A 261 -28.41 -35.09 26.24
C ASN A 261 -28.08 -36.40 26.96
N PRO A 262 -27.99 -36.41 28.29
CA PRO A 262 -27.81 -37.66 29.01
C PRO A 262 -28.88 -38.61 28.48
N ALA A 263 -28.45 -39.82 28.09
CA ALA A 263 -29.36 -40.84 27.62
C ALA A 263 -30.51 -40.93 28.63
N PRO A 264 -31.79 -40.92 28.19
CA PRO A 264 -32.89 -41.04 29.12
C PRO A 264 -32.66 -42.28 29.97
N ASP A 265 -32.68 -42.11 31.30
CA ASP A 265 -32.46 -43.18 32.26
C ASP A 265 -33.72 -44.07 32.23
N TRP A 266 -33.76 -44.98 31.26
CA TRP A 266 -34.86 -45.91 31.12
C TRP A 266 -34.73 -46.96 32.23
N PRO A 267 -35.79 -47.19 33.02
CA PRO A 267 -35.75 -48.26 34.02
C PRO A 267 -35.46 -49.60 33.32
N GLU A 268 -34.60 -50.42 33.93
CA GLU A 268 -34.25 -51.75 33.43
C GLU A 268 -35.53 -52.57 33.22
N GLY A 269 -35.87 -52.85 31.96
CA GLY A 269 -37.10 -53.55 31.57
C GLY A 269 -37.83 -52.98 30.36
N PHE A 270 -37.46 -51.79 29.87
CA PHE A 270 -38.16 -51.16 28.74
C PHE A 270 -37.96 -51.85 27.37
N GLY A 271 -36.99 -52.77 27.27
CA GLY A 271 -36.63 -53.46 26.02
C GLY A 271 -37.39 -54.74 25.70
N SER A 272 -38.25 -55.25 26.59
CA SER A 272 -38.87 -56.57 26.43
C SER A 272 -40.27 -56.56 25.78
N ALA A 273 -40.78 -55.41 25.33
CA ALA A 273 -42.18 -55.31 24.90
C ALA A 273 -42.43 -55.03 23.40
N HIS A 274 -41.41 -54.96 22.52
CA HIS A 274 -41.65 -54.75 21.09
C HIS A 274 -40.69 -55.55 20.19
N PRO A 275 -41.12 -56.68 19.61
CA PRO A 275 -40.39 -57.36 18.54
C PRO A 275 -40.67 -56.63 17.23
N GLY A 276 -39.69 -55.87 16.74
CA GLY A 276 -39.86 -55.12 15.50
C GLY A 276 -38.66 -54.26 15.14
N ALA A 277 -37.47 -54.84 15.18
CA ALA A 277 -36.30 -54.28 14.52
C ALA A 277 -36.59 -54.25 13.01
N TRP A 278 -36.85 -53.05 12.47
CA TRP A 278 -36.89 -52.86 11.03
C TRP A 278 -35.51 -52.42 10.54
N ASP A 279 -34.87 -53.38 9.88
CA ASP A 279 -33.70 -53.26 9.02
C ASP A 279 -33.79 -52.04 8.10
N ARG A 280 -32.67 -51.34 7.94
CA ARG A 280 -32.47 -50.39 6.83
C ARG A 280 -31.94 -51.14 5.61
N PRO A 281 -32.63 -51.03 4.47
CA PRO A 281 -31.92 -50.95 3.20
C PRO A 281 -32.51 -49.92 2.23
N GLY A 282 -31.64 -49.09 1.65
CA GLY A 282 -31.72 -48.61 0.27
C GLY A 282 -32.77 -47.56 -0.12
N GLY A 283 -32.28 -46.41 -0.61
CA GLY A 283 -32.84 -45.75 -1.79
C GLY A 283 -33.91 -44.68 -1.59
N GLN A 284 -33.59 -43.50 -2.13
CA GLN A 284 -34.49 -42.46 -2.64
C GLN A 284 -35.09 -41.44 -1.64
N GLY A 285 -34.57 -40.21 -1.78
CA GLY A 285 -35.28 -38.92 -1.66
C GLY A 285 -36.34 -38.76 -0.58
N GLN A 286 -35.94 -38.29 0.61
CA GLN A 286 -36.88 -37.59 1.50
C GLN A 286 -36.72 -36.08 1.32
N GLN A 287 -37.64 -35.52 0.54
CA GLN A 287 -37.96 -34.10 0.54
C GLN A 287 -38.41 -33.70 1.95
N TYR A 288 -37.78 -32.67 2.52
CA TYR A 288 -38.23 -32.06 3.77
C TYR A 288 -39.65 -31.49 3.58
N PRO A 289 -40.59 -31.69 4.52
CA PRO A 289 -41.86 -30.99 4.47
C PRO A 289 -41.62 -29.46 4.60
N PRO A 290 -42.33 -28.61 3.83
CA PRO A 290 -42.15 -27.17 3.90
C PRO A 290 -42.58 -26.64 5.28
N GLN A 291 -41.72 -25.80 5.88
CA GLN A 291 -42.03 -25.10 7.13
C GLN A 291 -43.26 -24.19 6.96
N PRO A 292 -44.19 -24.11 7.94
CA PRO A 292 -45.27 -23.14 7.89
C PRO A 292 -44.72 -21.72 8.01
N GLY A 293 -45.09 -20.83 7.07
CA GLY A 293 -44.73 -19.42 7.10
C GLY A 293 -45.42 -18.64 8.24
N PRO A 294 -44.90 -17.46 8.60
CA PRO A 294 -45.45 -16.66 9.71
C PRO A 294 -46.86 -16.14 9.39
N PRO A 295 -47.74 -15.99 10.41
CA PRO A 295 -49.10 -15.50 10.21
C PRO A 295 -49.15 -14.03 9.78
N PRO A 296 -50.19 -13.60 9.05
CA PRO A 296 -50.28 -12.24 8.50
C PRO A 296 -50.53 -11.21 9.61
N VAL A 297 -49.76 -10.12 9.56
CA VAL A 297 -49.97 -8.94 10.39
C VAL A 297 -51.14 -8.15 9.81
N SER A 298 -52.18 -7.94 10.61
CA SER A 298 -53.30 -7.04 10.29
C SER A 298 -52.91 -5.61 10.69
N TYR A 299 -53.24 -4.65 9.83
CA TYR A 299 -52.96 -3.21 9.86
C TYR A 299 -52.81 -2.53 11.24
#